data_AF-A0A355DJV8-F1
#
_entry.id   AF-A0A355DJV8-F1
#
_cell.length_a   1.000
_cell.length_b   1.000
_cell.length_c   1.000
_cell.angle_alpha   90.00
_cell.angle_beta   90.00
_cell.angle_gamma   90.00
#
_symmetry.space_group_name_H-M   'P 1'
#
loop_
_entity.id
_entity.type
_entity.pdbx_description
1 polymer ?
#
loop_
_entity_poly.entity_id
_entity_poly.type
_entity_poly.pdbx_seq_one_letter_code
_entity_poly.pdbx_strand_id
1 'polypeptide(L)' 'INNLSLYNYEIIEASNGQDALRALEKKPLPDLILLDVMMPHMTGYEVCQKIRDRF' A
#
# COMPACT_ATOMS: atom_id res chain seq x y z
N ILE A 1 16.05 2.51 -8.60
CA ILE A 1 15.21 2.78 -9.80
C ILE A 1 13.89 2.08 -9.55
N ASN A 2 12.77 2.79 -9.61
CA ASN A 2 11.45 2.17 -9.46
C ASN A 2 11.17 1.37 -10.74
N ASN A 3 11.27 0.05 -10.67
CA ASN A 3 11.14 -0.80 -11.87
C ASN A 3 9.69 -0.88 -12.36
N LEU A 4 8.69 -0.56 -11.52
CA LEU A 4 7.28 -0.61 -11.92
C LEU A 4 6.91 0.55 -12.85
N SER A 5 7.56 1.71 -12.73
CA SER A 5 7.26 2.85 -13.59
C SER A 5 7.69 2.63 -15.04
N LEU A 6 8.57 1.65 -15.28
CA LEU A 6 9.03 1.27 -16.61
C LEU A 6 8.00 0.42 -17.37
N TYR A 7 6.98 -0.12 -16.69
CA TYR A 7 5.98 -1.01 -17.27
C TYR A 7 4.58 -0.39 -17.39
N ASN A 8 4.50 0.95 -17.39
CA ASN A 8 3.26 1.70 -17.61
C ASN A 8 2.17 1.46 -16.53
N TYR A 9 2.57 1.09 -15.31
CA TYR A 9 1.67 1.00 -14.16
C TYR A 9 1.44 2.38 -13.53
N GLU A 10 0.21 2.61 -13.05
CA GLU A 10 -0.07 3.73 -12.15
C GLU A 10 0.44 3.37 -10.74
N ILE A 11 1.26 4.25 -10.16
CA ILE A 11 1.95 3.97 -8.90
C ILE A 11 1.46 4.94 -7.84
N ILE A 12 1.08 4.38 -6.70
CA ILE A 12 0.77 5.13 -5.49
C ILE A 12 1.83 4.77 -4.45
N GLU A 13 2.55 5.77 -3.97
CA GLU A 13 3.59 5.59 -2.96
C GLU A 13 3.04 5.91 -1.56
N ALA A 14 3.43 5.11 -0.58
CA ALA A 14 3.11 5.32 0.83
C ALA A 14 4.35 5.04 1.68
N SER A 15 4.66 5.94 2.60
CA SER A 15 5.89 5.88 3.40
C SER A 15 5.74 5.07 4.70
N ASN A 16 4.52 4.68 5.06
CA ASN A 16 4.20 3.88 6.23
C ASN A 16 2.78 3.28 6.10
N GLY A 17 2.41 2.40 7.05
CA GLY A 17 1.10 1.75 7.06
C GLY A 17 -0.10 2.70 7.15
N GLN A 18 0.03 3.83 7.86
CA GLN A 18 -1.06 4.79 8.00
C GLN A 18 -1.33 5.53 6.68
N ASP A 19 -0.27 5.88 5.94
CA ASP A 19 -0.35 6.49 4.62
C ASP A 19 -0.97 5.53 3.60
N ALA A 20 -0.58 4.24 3.66
CA ALA A 20 -1.14 3.22 2.79
C ALA A 20 -2.65 3.06 2.99
N LEU A 21 -3.12 3.02 4.25
CA LEU A 21 -4.55 2.93 4.54
C LEU A 21 -5.32 4.16 4.06
N ARG A 22 -4.77 5.37 4.22
CA ARG A 22 -5.38 6.61 3.70
C ARG A 22 -5.43 6.64 2.18
N ALA A 23 -4.43 6.09 1.50
CA ALA A 23 -4.43 6.01 0.04
C ALA A 23 -5.59 5.15 -0.48
N LEU A 24 -5.92 4.06 0.23
CA LEU A 24 -7.01 3.15 -0.14
C LEU A 24 -8.42 3.73 0.11
N GLU A 25 -8.55 4.82 0.86
CA GLU A 25 -9.83 5.53 0.99
C GLU A 25 -10.24 6.25 -0.31
N LYS A 26 -9.29 6.46 -1.23
CA LYS A 26 -9.54 7.08 -2.54
C LYS A 26 -9.75 6.01 -3.62
N LYS A 27 -10.56 6.35 -4.62
CA LYS A 27 -10.78 5.53 -5.83
C LYS A 27 -9.96 6.09 -7.01
N PRO A 28 -9.51 5.25 -7.95
CA PRO A 28 -9.65 3.79 -7.99
C PRO A 28 -8.78 3.08 -6.95
N LEU A 29 -9.15 1.85 -6.58
CA LEU A 29 -8.31 1.00 -5.71
C LEU A 29 -7.18 0.39 -6.55
N PRO A 30 -5.99 0.18 -5.97
CA PRO A 30 -4.91 -0.53 -6.65
C PRO A 30 -5.23 -2.02 -6.79
N ASP A 31 -4.83 -2.61 -7.92
CA ASP A 31 -4.96 -4.05 -8.17
C ASP A 31 -3.92 -4.89 -7.42
N LEU A 32 -2.77 -4.28 -7.07
CA LEU A 32 -1.67 -4.92 -6.37
C LEU A 32 -1.08 -3.96 -5.33
N ILE A 33 -0.82 -4.48 -4.13
CA ILE A 33 -0.13 -3.76 -3.06
C ILE A 33 1.16 -4.51 -2.75
N LEU A 34 2.30 -3.83 -2.89
CA LEU A 34 3.59 -4.29 -2.38
C LEU A 34 3.82 -3.65 -1.02
N LEU A 35 3.95 -4.47 0.01
CA LEU A 35 3.99 -4.02 1.39
C LEU A 35 5.19 -4.59 2.12
N ASP A 36 5.95 -3.72 2.77
CA ASP A 36 7.03 -4.15 3.67
C ASP A 36 6.45 -4.72 4.97
N VAL A 37 7.02 -5.80 5.46
CA VAL A 37 6.65 -6.43 6.73
C VAL A 37 7.16 -5.60 7.90
N MET A 38 8.37 -5.05 7.81
CA MET A 38 9.06 -4.37 8.90
C MET A 38 9.00 -2.87 8.70
N MET A 39 8.08 -2.20 9.38
CA MET A 39 7.94 -0.75 9.36
C MET A 39 7.85 -0.18 10.79
N PRO A 40 8.22 1.09 11.00
CA PRO A 40 8.00 1.78 12.27
C PRO A 40 6.49 1.87 12.58
N HIS A 41 6.14 1.76 13.87
CA HIS A 41 4.79 1.92 14.43
C HIS A 41 3.75 0.85 14.08
N MET A 42 3.73 0.34 12.85
CA MET A 42 2.77 -0.67 12.38
C MET A 42 3.45 -1.63 11.43
N THR A 43 3.25 -2.93 11.63
CA THR A 43 3.79 -3.97 10.76
C THR A 43 2.99 -4.10 9.47
N GLY A 44 3.60 -4.65 8.43
CA GLY A 44 2.90 -4.96 7.19
C GLY A 44 1.73 -5.93 7.40
N TYR A 45 1.85 -6.86 8.35
CA TYR A 45 0.75 -7.78 8.69
C TYR A 45 -0.49 -7.05 9.22
N GLU A 46 -0.32 -6.09 10.11
CA GLU A 46 -1.43 -5.29 10.66
C GLU A 46 -2.12 -4.46 9.57
N VAL A 47 -1.35 -3.90 8.64
CA VAL A 47 -1.90 -3.18 7.48
C VAL A 47 -2.70 -4.15 6.60
N CYS A 48 -2.11 -5.28 6.20
CA CYS A 48 -2.80 -6.30 5.40
C CYS A 48 -4.11 -6.76 6.05
N GLN A 49 -4.10 -6.98 7.36
CA GLN A 49 -5.31 -7.37 8.11
C GLN A 49 -6.37 -6.27 8.05
N LYS A 50 -6.00 -5.01 8.32
CA LYS A 50 -6.93 -3.87 8.23
C LYS A 50 -7.52 -3.68 6.83
N ILE A 51 -6.73 -3.95 5.79
CA ILE A 51 -7.20 -3.87 4.40
C ILE A 51 -8.27 -4.94 4.17
N ARG A 52 -7.97 -6.19 4.51
CA ARG A 52 -8.90 -7.33 4.34
C ARG A 52 -10.21 -7.16 5.12
N ASP A 53 -10.17 -6.47 6.26
CA ASP A 53 -11.35 -6.26 7.10
C ASP A 53 -12.23 -5.09 6.61
N ARG A 54 -11.70 -4.17 5.79
CA ARG A 54 -12.40 -2.92 5.37
C ARG A 54 -12.76 -2.85 3.88
N PHE A 55 -12.00 -3.50 3.01
CA PHE A 55 -12.12 -3.38 1.55
C PHE A 55 -12.33 -4.76 0.91
#